data_AF-A0A6A4ZMN3-F1
#
_entry.id   AF-A0A6A4ZMN3-F1
#
_cell.length_a   1.000
_cell.length_b   1.000
_cell.length_c   1.000
_cell.angle_alpha   90.00
_cell.angle_beta   90.00
_cell.angle_gamma   90.00
#
_symmetry.space_group_name_H-M   'P 1'
#
loop_
_entity.id
_entity.type
_entity.pdbx_description
1 polymer ?
#
loop_
_entity_poly.entity_id
_entity_poly.type
_entity_poly.pdbx_seq_one_letter_code
_entity_poly.pdbx_strand_id
1 'polypeptide(L)'
;MKCLAIFATAVVAVISGAELKSQSPIDLSSSVKPIVNAGNFSVAVSADKGVVLHDDHTIKTTWAAGPNSHLTLNGRTYNSIQFHPHVPSEHTIDGKKYPFEVHFVHADKDKNLAVVG
;
A
#
# COMPACT_ATOMS: atom_id res chain seq x y z
N MET A 1 7.63 -42.02 17.18
CA MET A 1 7.01 -40.76 16.70
C MET A 1 7.66 -40.42 15.36
N LYS A 2 6.92 -40.49 14.25
CA LYS A 2 7.44 -40.19 12.90
C LYS A 2 7.19 -38.70 12.62
N CYS A 3 8.24 -37.93 12.41
CA CYS A 3 8.16 -36.53 12.01
C CYS A 3 7.95 -36.49 10.49
N LEU A 4 6.79 -36.00 10.05
CA LEU A 4 6.45 -35.87 8.64
C LEU A 4 6.92 -34.48 8.16
N ALA A 5 8.02 -34.44 7.42
CA ALA A 5 8.47 -33.23 6.74
C ALA A 5 7.68 -33.06 5.43
N ILE A 6 6.82 -32.06 5.37
CA ILE A 6 6.13 -31.66 4.13
C ILE A 6 7.07 -30.68 3.41
N PHE A 7 7.69 -31.13 2.33
CA PHE A 7 8.40 -30.23 1.41
C PHE A 7 7.36 -29.60 0.47
N ALA A 8 7.02 -28.34 0.70
CA ALA A 8 6.28 -27.54 -0.28
C ALA A 8 7.27 -27.06 -1.34
N THR A 9 7.29 -27.71 -2.50
CA THR A 9 8.05 -27.24 -3.66
C THR A 9 7.31 -26.03 -4.25
N ALA A 10 7.81 -24.82 -3.99
CA ALA A 10 7.35 -23.63 -4.69
C ALA A 10 7.91 -23.65 -6.11
N VAL A 11 7.06 -23.94 -7.09
CA VAL A 11 7.41 -23.76 -8.50
C VAL A 11 7.37 -22.26 -8.78
N VAL A 12 8.54 -21.61 -8.78
CA VAL A 12 8.69 -20.24 -9.28
C VAL A 12 8.69 -20.32 -10.80
N ALA A 13 7.52 -20.13 -11.41
CA ALA A 13 7.45 -19.91 -12.85
C ALA A 13 7.94 -18.48 -13.13
N VAL A 14 9.18 -18.34 -13.59
CA VAL A 14 9.67 -17.08 -14.17
C VAL A 14 9.01 -16.95 -15.54
N ILE A 15 7.89 -16.23 -15.61
CA ILE A 15 7.24 -15.88 -16.88
C ILE A 15 8.07 -14.77 -17.51
N SER A 16 9.10 -15.13 -18.28
CA SER A 16 9.84 -14.18 -19.10
C SER A 16 8.93 -13.68 -20.22
N GLY A 17 8.51 -12.42 -20.17
CA GLY A 17 7.82 -11.73 -21.28
C GLY A 17 6.40 -11.21 -21.01
N ALA A 18 5.87 -11.34 -19.79
CA ALA A 18 4.64 -10.63 -19.44
C ALA A 18 4.96 -9.19 -19.00
N GLU A 19 4.68 -8.20 -19.86
CA GLU A 19 4.67 -6.79 -19.45
C GLU A 19 3.51 -6.55 -18.48
N LEU A 20 3.83 -6.28 -17.22
CA LEU A 20 2.85 -5.81 -16.24
C LEU A 20 2.54 -4.34 -16.52
N LYS A 21 1.41 -4.07 -17.19
CA LYS A 21 1.04 -2.73 -17.68
C LYS A 21 0.57 -1.74 -16.61
N SER A 22 0.46 -2.18 -15.36
CA SER A 22 -0.09 -1.40 -14.26
C SER A 22 0.71 -1.66 -13.00
N GLN A 23 1.96 -1.22 -13.03
CA GLN A 23 2.86 -1.28 -11.88
C GLN A 23 3.00 0.09 -11.23
N SER A 24 3.28 0.07 -9.93
CA SER A 24 3.75 1.21 -9.16
C SER A 24 5.19 0.93 -8.71
N PRO A 25 5.98 1.96 -8.38
CA PRO A 25 5.66 3.39 -8.45
C PRO A 25 5.62 3.94 -9.89
N ILE A 26 5.15 5.18 -10.04
CA ILE A 26 5.15 5.94 -11.30
C ILE A 26 5.76 7.33 -11.11
N ASP A 27 6.09 7.99 -12.24
CA ASP A 27 6.39 9.41 -12.26
C ASP A 27 5.11 10.24 -12.36
N LEU A 28 4.92 11.15 -11.40
CA LEU A 28 3.81 12.08 -11.35
C LEU A 28 4.23 13.38 -12.05
N SER A 29 4.11 13.38 -13.37
CA SER A 29 4.45 14.56 -14.19
C SER A 29 3.50 15.72 -13.91
N SER A 30 4.05 16.90 -13.56
CA SER A 30 3.31 18.14 -13.35
C SER A 30 2.62 18.68 -14.60
N SER A 31 3.00 18.18 -15.78
CA SER A 31 2.33 18.50 -17.05
C SER A 31 0.96 17.83 -17.22
N VAL A 32 0.68 16.77 -16.45
CA VAL A 32 -0.62 16.10 -16.48
C VAL A 32 -1.65 16.99 -15.79
N LYS A 33 -2.76 17.29 -16.49
CA LYS A 33 -3.88 18.01 -15.89
C LYS A 33 -4.70 17.02 -15.04
N PRO A 34 -4.68 17.13 -13.70
CA PRO A 34 -5.46 16.23 -12.87
C PRO A 34 -6.95 16.45 -13.09
N ILE A 35 -7.69 15.35 -13.20
CA ILE A 35 -9.15 15.38 -13.15
C ILE A 35 -9.53 15.27 -11.68
N VAL A 36 -10.21 16.28 -11.15
CA VAL A 36 -10.67 16.27 -9.76
C VAL A 36 -11.59 15.07 -9.56
N ASN A 37 -11.30 14.26 -8.55
CA ASN A 37 -12.21 13.21 -8.17
C ASN A 37 -13.46 13.81 -7.51
N ALA A 38 -14.58 13.83 -8.23
CA ALA A 38 -15.88 14.27 -7.71
C ALA A 38 -16.57 13.20 -6.83
N GLY A 39 -16.01 11.99 -6.75
CA GLY A 39 -16.58 10.83 -6.08
C GLY A 39 -16.18 10.70 -4.61
N ASN A 40 -16.51 11.67 -3.76
CA ASN A 40 -16.39 11.55 -2.29
C ASN A 40 -15.07 10.92 -1.81
N PHE A 41 -13.95 11.64 -2.00
CA PHE A 41 -12.67 11.28 -1.41
C PHE A 41 -12.54 11.86 -0.01
N SER A 42 -12.28 11.03 1.00
CA SER A 42 -11.88 11.48 2.33
C SER A 42 -10.99 10.44 3.01
N VAL A 43 -10.05 10.91 3.82
CA VAL A 43 -9.17 10.04 4.62
C VAL A 43 -9.30 10.44 6.08
N ALA A 44 -9.65 9.47 6.92
CA ALA A 44 -9.65 9.61 8.36
C ALA A 44 -8.49 8.80 8.95
N VAL A 45 -7.60 9.47 9.69
CA VAL A 45 -6.52 8.83 10.44
C VAL A 45 -6.75 9.09 11.92
N SER A 46 -7.02 8.02 12.67
CA SER A 46 -7.26 8.08 14.10
C SER A 46 -6.05 7.56 14.87
N ALA A 47 -5.75 8.20 16.01
CA ALA A 47 -4.70 7.77 16.91
C ALA A 47 -5.17 6.60 17.78
N ASP A 48 -4.36 5.56 17.87
CA ASP A 48 -4.57 4.43 18.77
C ASP A 48 -3.23 3.73 19.07
N LYS A 49 -3.25 2.71 19.93
CA LYS A 49 -2.11 1.83 20.19
C LYS A 49 -1.69 1.13 18.90
N GLY A 50 -0.39 1.24 18.60
CA GLY A 50 0.23 0.61 17.44
C GLY A 50 1.28 -0.41 17.83
N VAL A 51 1.53 -1.34 16.93
CA VAL A 51 2.68 -2.26 16.95
C VAL A 51 3.56 -1.89 15.77
N VAL A 52 4.83 -1.62 16.05
CA VAL A 52 5.86 -1.39 15.05
C VAL A 52 6.62 -2.70 14.85
N LEU A 53 6.71 -3.15 13.61
CA LEU A 53 7.42 -4.34 13.19
C LEU A 53 8.48 -3.94 12.18
N HIS A 54 9.68 -4.49 12.32
CA HIS A 54 10.71 -4.43 11.28
C HIS A 54 10.71 -5.79 10.60
N ASP A 55 10.40 -5.81 9.30
CA ASP A 55 10.62 -6.99 8.46
C ASP A 55 11.94 -6.85 7.68
N ASP A 56 12.23 -7.79 6.80
CA ASP A 56 13.48 -7.83 6.02
C ASP A 56 13.59 -6.70 4.98
N HIS A 57 12.52 -5.91 4.76
CA HIS A 57 12.47 -4.88 3.74
C HIS A 57 12.08 -3.49 4.27
N THR A 58 11.26 -3.37 5.32
CA THR A 58 10.77 -2.08 5.83
C THR A 58 10.34 -2.12 7.31
N ILE A 59 10.06 -0.93 7.86
CA ILE A 59 9.37 -0.76 9.12
C ILE A 59 7.88 -0.61 8.84
N LYS A 60 7.05 -1.51 9.36
CA LYS A 60 5.61 -1.51 9.20
C LYS A 60 4.92 -1.27 10.53
N THR A 61 3.91 -0.40 10.54
CA THR A 61 3.09 -0.14 11.72
C THR A 61 1.64 -0.55 11.46
N THR A 62 1.10 -1.37 12.35
CA THR A 62 -0.34 -1.69 12.44
C THR A 62 -0.91 -1.04 13.70
N TRP A 63 -2.12 -0.51 13.68
CA TRP A 63 -2.70 0.14 14.86
C TRP A 63 -4.20 -0.13 15.01
N ALA A 64 -4.67 -0.07 16.26
CA ALA A 64 -6.01 -0.51 16.66
C ALA A 64 -7.13 0.52 16.42
N ALA A 65 -6.92 1.53 15.56
CA ALA A 65 -7.89 2.61 15.33
C ALA A 65 -9.26 2.15 14.82
N GLY A 66 -9.36 0.90 14.35
CA GLY A 66 -10.61 0.28 13.94
C GLY A 66 -11.31 1.08 12.84
N PRO A 67 -12.66 1.13 12.84
CA PRO A 67 -13.42 1.78 11.76
C PRO A 67 -13.23 3.31 11.73
N ASN A 68 -12.62 3.92 12.75
CA ASN A 68 -12.38 5.36 12.79
C ASN A 68 -11.15 5.78 11.98
N SER A 69 -10.36 4.83 11.47
CA SER A 69 -9.35 5.10 10.46
C SER A 69 -9.67 4.38 9.16
N HIS A 70 -10.00 5.16 8.14
CA HIS A 70 -10.44 4.65 6.85
C HIS A 70 -10.27 5.68 5.72
N LEU A 71 -10.22 5.17 4.50
CA LEU A 71 -10.39 5.92 3.26
C LEU A 71 -11.82 5.72 2.76
N THR A 72 -12.51 6.82 2.45
CA THR A 72 -13.71 6.80 1.61
C THR A 72 -13.30 7.21 0.19
N LEU A 73 -13.62 6.37 -0.79
CA LEU A 73 -13.32 6.62 -2.20
C LEU A 73 -14.47 6.08 -3.06
N ASN A 74 -15.10 6.96 -3.84
CA ASN A 74 -16.18 6.64 -4.76
C ASN A 74 -17.34 5.86 -4.09
N GLY A 75 -17.69 6.27 -2.87
CA GLY A 75 -18.76 5.64 -2.07
C GLY A 75 -18.37 4.28 -1.44
N ARG A 76 -17.10 3.87 -1.55
CA ARG A 76 -16.57 2.67 -0.87
C ARG A 76 -15.70 3.08 0.31
N THR A 77 -15.79 2.31 1.38
CA THR A 77 -14.95 2.47 2.58
C THR A 77 -13.87 1.39 2.60
N TYR A 78 -12.64 1.82 2.80
CA TYR A 78 -11.45 0.97 2.97
C TYR A 78 -10.88 1.25 4.36
N ASN A 79 -10.88 0.25 5.25
CA ASN A 79 -10.33 0.42 6.60
C ASN A 79 -8.80 0.43 6.53
N SER A 80 -8.16 1.30 7.30
CA SER A 80 -6.69 1.32 7.42
C SER A 80 -6.20 0.02 8.05
N ILE A 81 -5.17 -0.59 7.47
CA ILE A 81 -4.61 -1.85 7.97
C ILE A 81 -3.15 -1.72 8.41
N GLN A 82 -2.37 -0.87 7.73
CA GLN A 82 -0.97 -0.60 8.09
C GLN A 82 -0.47 0.67 7.42
N PHE A 83 0.63 1.22 7.93
CA PHE A 83 1.47 2.12 7.16
C PHE A 83 2.94 1.72 7.22
N HIS A 84 3.70 2.07 6.18
CA HIS A 84 5.15 1.87 6.13
C HIS A 84 5.83 3.00 5.35
N PRO A 85 7.05 3.41 5.74
CA PRO A 85 7.81 4.41 5.02
C PRO A 85 8.72 3.79 3.95
N HIS A 86 9.09 4.64 2.99
CA HIS A 86 10.16 4.41 2.03
C HIS A 86 11.15 5.57 2.07
N VAL A 87 12.45 5.24 2.02
CA VAL A 87 13.55 6.21 1.96
C VAL A 87 14.55 5.75 0.88
N PRO A 88 14.72 6.48 -0.23
CA PRO A 88 13.96 7.67 -0.64
C PRO A 88 12.52 7.32 -1.09
N SER A 89 11.76 8.30 -1.57
CA SER A 89 10.45 8.06 -2.18
C SER A 89 10.52 7.06 -3.34
N GLU A 90 9.47 6.27 -3.49
CA GLU A 90 9.27 5.36 -4.62
C GLU A 90 8.73 6.14 -5.82
N HIS A 91 7.65 6.90 -5.63
CA HIS A 91 7.12 7.82 -6.63
C HIS A 91 8.07 9.00 -6.86
N THR A 92 8.06 9.54 -8.07
CA THR A 92 8.77 10.76 -8.43
C THR A 92 7.78 11.85 -8.84
N ILE A 93 8.21 13.11 -8.75
CA ILE A 93 7.51 14.25 -9.36
C ILE A 93 8.48 14.86 -10.37
N ASP A 94 8.10 14.86 -11.64
CA ASP A 94 8.97 15.29 -12.76
C ASP A 94 10.36 14.62 -12.73
N GLY A 95 10.38 13.31 -12.47
CA GLY A 95 11.59 12.48 -12.38
C GLY A 95 12.40 12.66 -11.08
N LYS A 96 11.97 13.54 -10.16
CA LYS A 96 12.67 13.79 -8.90
C LYS A 96 12.14 12.91 -7.76
N LYS A 97 13.03 12.16 -7.12
CA LYS A 97 12.77 11.49 -5.83
C LYS A 97 12.80 12.49 -4.68
N TYR A 98 11.94 12.26 -3.70
CA TYR A 98 11.88 12.99 -2.44
C TYR A 98 12.57 12.19 -1.33
N PRO A 99 12.99 12.85 -0.23
CA PRO A 99 13.70 12.16 0.84
C PRO A 99 12.90 11.04 1.54
N PHE A 100 11.56 11.06 1.43
CA PHE A 100 10.67 10.21 2.21
C PHE A 100 9.29 10.08 1.53
N GLU A 101 8.67 8.90 1.65
CA GLU A 101 7.29 8.60 1.25
C GLU A 101 6.66 7.66 2.29
N VAL A 102 5.35 7.78 2.55
CA VAL A 102 4.64 6.87 3.49
C VAL A 102 3.42 6.32 2.82
N HIS A 103 3.33 4.99 2.76
CA HIS A 103 2.16 4.31 2.27
C HIS A 103 1.23 4.01 3.43
N PHE A 104 0.05 4.63 3.44
CA PHE A 104 -1.10 4.20 4.23
C PHE A 104 -1.92 3.21 3.42
N VAL A 105 -1.94 1.96 3.86
CA VAL A 105 -2.61 0.88 3.15
C VAL A 105 -3.95 0.59 3.79
N HIS A 106 -4.98 0.54 2.93
CA HIS A 106 -6.37 0.33 3.30
C HIS A 106 -6.93 -0.88 2.55
N ALA A 107 -7.92 -1.55 3.14
CA ALA A 107 -8.64 -2.65 2.50
C ALA A 107 -10.16 -2.54 2.69
N ASP A 108 -10.93 -2.84 1.65
CA ASP A 108 -12.39 -2.99 1.78
C ASP A 108 -12.77 -4.39 2.28
N LYS A 109 -14.07 -4.61 2.51
CA LYS A 109 -14.61 -5.90 2.98
C LYS A 109 -14.33 -7.09 2.04
N ASP A 110 -14.09 -6.80 0.76
CA ASP A 110 -13.81 -7.79 -0.28
C ASP A 110 -12.30 -7.95 -0.51
N LYS A 111 -11.47 -7.32 0.35
CA LYS A 111 -10.00 -7.32 0.34
C LYS A 111 -9.39 -6.58 -0.86
N ASN A 112 -10.14 -5.72 -1.53
CA ASN A 112 -9.57 -4.80 -2.51
C ASN A 112 -8.72 -3.75 -1.76
N LEU A 113 -7.55 -3.44 -2.31
CA LEU A 113 -6.60 -2.53 -1.69
C LEU A 113 -6.69 -1.11 -2.25
N ALA A 114 -6.46 -0.13 -1.40
CA ALA A 114 -6.24 1.25 -1.77
C ALA A 114 -5.10 1.85 -0.92
N VAL A 115 -4.14 2.49 -1.58
CA VAL A 115 -2.97 3.08 -0.92
C VAL A 115 -3.01 4.60 -1.08
N VAL A 116 -2.76 5.32 0.01
CA VAL A 116 -2.46 6.76 0.00
C VAL A 116 -0.96 6.87 0.27
N GLY A 117 -0.20 7.38 -0.70
CA GLY A 117 1.26 7.46 -0.70
C GLY A 117 1.77 8.89 -0.81
#